data_AF-A0A7W1CMB4-F1
#
_entry.id   AF-A0A7W1CMB4-F1
#
_cell.length_a   1.000
_cell.length_b   1.000
_cell.length_c   1.000
_cell.angle_alpha   90.00
_cell.angle_beta   90.00
_cell.angle_gamma   90.00
#
_symmetry.space_group_name_H-M   'P 1'
#
loop_
_entity.id
_entity.type
_entity.pdbx_description
1 polymer ?
#
loop_
_entity_poly.entity_id
_entity_poly.type
_entity_poly.pdbx_seq_one_letter_code
_entity_poly.pdbx_strand_id
1 'polypeptide(L)'
;TTYSPALDADGRLMIAVAVGINGDPDTKAKALATMGADVLVIDTAHGHQTRMLRAIESVRGVASDVTLVAGNVVTTEGTRQLIEAGADIVKVGVGPGAMCTTRMMTGVGRPQFSAVVECAEEARRHGRHVWADGGVRWPRDVALALAGGAASVMFGSLLAGTYESAADTLRDPEGKLYKESFGMASNRAVKARTGDEGALQRARKELFEEGISTSRMYLDPERPGVEDILDQIVAGLRSACTYAGAADLVQFHERAVVGVQSHAGYDEGRPLVTSW
;
A
#
# COMPACT_ATOMS: atom_id res chain seq x y z
N THR A 1 -10.62 -1.45 -22.50
CA THR A 1 -9.74 -1.58 -21.33
C THR A 1 -9.78 -3.01 -20.83
N THR A 2 -8.71 -3.55 -20.26
CA THR A 2 -8.74 -4.93 -19.75
C THR A 2 -9.48 -5.07 -18.42
N TYR A 3 -9.84 -3.96 -17.79
CA TYR A 3 -10.49 -3.90 -16.49
C TYR A 3 -11.68 -2.93 -16.50
N SER A 4 -12.53 -3.01 -15.46
CA SER A 4 -13.63 -2.08 -15.22
C SER A 4 -13.20 -1.07 -14.15
N PRO A 5 -13.53 0.23 -14.29
CA PRO A 5 -13.21 1.23 -13.27
C PRO A 5 -13.94 0.93 -11.96
N ALA A 6 -13.34 1.33 -10.85
CA ALA A 6 -13.99 1.28 -9.54
C ALA A 6 -14.99 2.43 -9.42
N LEU A 7 -16.29 2.09 -9.37
CA LEU A 7 -17.38 3.05 -9.28
C LEU A 7 -18.16 2.89 -7.98
N ASP A 8 -18.65 4.00 -7.44
CA ASP A 8 -19.60 4.04 -6.34
C ASP A 8 -21.01 3.57 -6.78
N ALA A 9 -21.96 3.56 -5.84
CA ALA A 9 -23.34 3.15 -6.13
C ALA A 9 -24.08 4.08 -7.12
N ASP A 10 -23.60 5.31 -7.28
CA ASP A 10 -24.14 6.31 -8.21
C ASP A 10 -23.43 6.28 -9.59
N GLY A 11 -22.44 5.39 -9.77
CA GLY A 11 -21.67 5.28 -11.00
C GLY A 11 -20.53 6.30 -11.16
N ARG A 12 -20.11 6.97 -10.07
CA ARG A 12 -18.96 7.90 -10.05
C ARG A 12 -17.67 7.17 -9.69
N LEU A 13 -16.52 7.69 -10.09
CA LEU A 13 -15.22 7.13 -9.70
C LEU A 13 -15.03 7.19 -8.19
N MET A 14 -14.66 6.06 -7.60
CA MET A 14 -14.41 5.99 -6.16
C MET A 14 -13.15 6.74 -5.75
N ILE A 15 -13.18 7.38 -4.58
CA ILE A 15 -12.07 8.15 -4.00
C ILE A 15 -11.77 7.65 -2.59
N ALA A 16 -10.51 7.29 -2.36
CA ALA A 16 -9.97 6.99 -1.03
C ALA A 16 -9.10 8.14 -0.53
N VAL A 17 -9.26 8.54 0.74
CA VAL A 17 -8.49 9.64 1.34
C VAL A 17 -7.83 9.21 2.64
N ALA A 18 -6.53 9.52 2.78
CA ALA A 18 -5.77 9.23 3.99
C ALA A 18 -6.01 10.26 5.10
N VAL A 19 -6.16 9.78 6.33
CA VAL A 19 -6.32 10.58 7.56
C VAL A 19 -5.25 10.15 8.57
N GLY A 20 -4.44 11.10 9.00
CA GLY A 20 -3.46 10.85 10.07
C GLY A 20 -4.10 10.83 11.46
N ILE A 21 -3.45 10.15 12.41
CA ILE A 21 -3.94 10.00 13.79
C ILE A 21 -3.60 11.16 14.75
N ASN A 22 -3.04 12.26 14.23
CA ASN A 22 -2.62 13.41 15.04
C ASN A 22 -3.59 14.59 14.90
N GLY A 23 -3.86 15.26 16.02
CA GLY A 23 -4.87 16.33 16.11
C GLY A 23 -6.26 15.72 16.25
N ASP A 24 -7.21 16.20 15.45
CA ASP A 24 -8.63 15.82 15.48
C ASP A 24 -8.99 14.95 14.26
N PRO A 25 -8.70 13.63 14.28
CA PRO A 25 -8.93 12.74 13.13
C PRO A 25 -10.41 12.60 12.77
N ASP A 26 -11.30 12.62 13.78
CA ASP A 26 -12.75 12.58 13.62
C ASP A 26 -13.29 13.82 12.88
N THR A 27 -12.84 15.01 13.26
CA THR A 27 -13.24 16.26 12.60
C THR A 27 -12.84 16.25 11.12
N LYS A 28 -11.60 15.82 10.81
CA LYS A 28 -11.12 15.70 9.44
C LYS A 28 -11.87 14.62 8.66
N ALA A 29 -12.07 13.45 9.25
CA ALA A 29 -12.82 12.36 8.65
C ALA A 29 -14.25 12.75 8.29
N LYS A 30 -14.95 13.43 9.21
CA LYS A 30 -16.30 13.93 8.96
C LYS A 30 -16.36 14.92 7.80
N ALA A 31 -15.40 15.85 7.73
CA ALA A 31 -15.31 16.78 6.63
C ALA A 31 -15.06 16.06 5.29
N LEU A 32 -14.12 15.12 5.25
CA LEU A 32 -13.80 14.34 4.04
C LEU A 32 -14.96 13.45 3.59
N ALA A 33 -15.66 12.80 4.52
CA ALA A 33 -16.88 12.04 4.24
C ALA A 33 -17.96 12.94 3.63
N THR A 34 -18.15 14.15 4.18
CA THR A 34 -19.09 15.15 3.64
C THR A 34 -18.71 15.62 2.23
N MET A 35 -17.41 15.62 1.90
CA MET A 35 -16.90 15.94 0.57
C MET A 35 -17.04 14.79 -0.44
N GLY A 36 -17.57 13.63 -0.02
CA GLY A 36 -17.82 12.49 -0.90
C GLY A 36 -16.66 11.49 -0.98
N ALA A 37 -15.81 11.38 0.06
CA ALA A 37 -14.85 10.29 0.13
C ALA A 37 -15.56 8.95 0.40
N ASP A 38 -15.37 7.96 -0.48
CA ASP A 38 -15.95 6.61 -0.37
C ASP A 38 -15.23 5.74 0.66
N VAL A 39 -13.92 5.99 0.81
CA VAL A 39 -13.04 5.23 1.70
C VAL A 39 -12.16 6.18 2.49
N LEU A 40 -12.15 6.01 3.82
CA LEU A 40 -11.23 6.70 4.70
C LEU A 40 -10.11 5.75 5.11
N VAL A 41 -8.86 6.18 4.94
CA VAL A 41 -7.67 5.39 5.26
C VAL A 41 -6.97 6.01 6.46
N ILE A 42 -7.19 5.48 7.66
CA ILE A 42 -6.42 5.90 8.84
C ILE A 42 -5.03 5.28 8.70
N ASP A 43 -4.03 6.14 8.47
CA ASP A 43 -2.70 5.70 8.09
C ASP A 43 -1.63 6.19 9.09
N THR A 44 -0.85 5.25 9.60
CA THR A 44 0.29 5.50 10.49
C THR A 44 1.34 4.40 10.31
N ALA A 45 2.61 4.71 10.60
CA ALA A 45 3.70 3.77 10.46
C ALA A 45 3.51 2.50 11.33
N HIS A 46 2.93 2.65 12.53
CA HIS A 46 2.61 1.56 13.43
C HIS A 46 1.16 1.64 13.89
N GLY A 47 0.29 0.81 13.31
CA GLY A 47 -1.14 0.80 13.62
C GLY A 47 -1.49 0.16 14.96
N HIS A 48 -0.68 -0.77 15.47
CA HIS A 48 -0.99 -1.49 16.71
C HIS A 48 -0.59 -0.68 17.97
N GLN A 49 -1.21 0.48 18.13
CA GLN A 49 -0.97 1.41 19.25
C GLN A 49 -2.28 2.03 19.75
N THR A 50 -2.35 2.37 21.04
CA THR A 50 -3.57 2.92 21.69
C THR A 50 -4.13 4.15 20.97
N ARG A 51 -3.27 5.04 20.45
CA ARG A 51 -3.72 6.24 19.71
C ARG A 51 -4.45 5.88 18.41
N MET A 52 -3.99 4.84 17.72
CA MET A 52 -4.64 4.36 16.49
C MET A 52 -6.01 3.81 16.80
N LEU A 53 -6.13 2.93 17.80
CA LEU A 53 -7.41 2.34 18.20
C LEU A 53 -8.45 3.42 18.52
N ARG A 54 -8.06 4.42 19.34
CA ARG A 54 -8.91 5.57 19.65
C ARG A 54 -9.30 6.40 18.43
N ALA A 55 -8.39 6.55 17.46
CA ALA A 55 -8.68 7.27 16.23
C ALA A 55 -9.67 6.52 15.33
N ILE A 56 -9.58 5.18 15.27
CA ILE A 56 -10.55 4.34 14.56
C ILE A 56 -11.92 4.48 15.22
N GLU A 57 -12.00 4.34 16.54
CA GLU A 57 -13.24 4.46 17.30
C GLU A 57 -13.90 5.84 17.09
N SER A 58 -13.12 6.92 17.18
CA SER A 58 -13.65 8.28 17.02
C SER A 58 -14.11 8.57 15.59
N VAL A 59 -13.33 8.17 14.58
CA VAL A 59 -13.69 8.30 13.17
C VAL A 59 -14.93 7.46 12.87
N ARG A 60 -15.01 6.25 13.40
CA ARG A 60 -16.17 5.39 13.17
C ARG A 60 -17.45 6.01 13.73
N GLY A 61 -17.37 6.68 14.87
CA GLY A 61 -18.50 7.38 15.51
C GLY A 61 -19.05 8.57 14.72
N VAL A 62 -18.28 9.19 13.81
CA VAL A 62 -18.71 10.37 13.04
C VAL A 62 -18.92 10.11 11.55
N ALA A 63 -18.45 8.98 11.04
CA ALA A 63 -18.52 8.63 9.62
C ALA A 63 -18.98 7.18 9.42
N SER A 64 -19.98 6.69 10.15
CA SER A 64 -20.39 5.28 10.26
C SER A 64 -20.54 4.51 8.94
N ASP A 65 -20.96 5.19 7.89
CA ASP A 65 -21.38 4.56 6.64
C ASP A 65 -20.26 4.50 5.59
N VAL A 66 -19.10 5.11 5.90
CA VAL A 66 -17.93 5.14 5.02
C VAL A 66 -17.03 3.94 5.31
N THR A 67 -16.53 3.27 4.27
CA THR A 67 -15.59 2.15 4.45
C THR A 67 -14.33 2.65 5.14
N LEU A 68 -13.97 2.01 6.25
CA LEU A 68 -12.82 2.41 7.06
C LEU A 68 -11.65 1.43 6.90
N VAL A 69 -10.56 1.93 6.33
CA VAL A 69 -9.28 1.22 6.24
C VAL A 69 -8.37 1.69 7.36
N ALA A 70 -7.68 0.78 8.04
CA ALA A 70 -6.76 1.11 9.12
C ALA A 70 -5.43 0.36 9.01
N GLY A 71 -4.31 1.04 9.20
CA GLY A 71 -3.00 0.38 9.25
C GLY A 71 -1.83 1.31 9.61
N ASN A 72 -0.59 0.81 9.58
CA ASN A 72 -0.20 -0.53 9.15
C ASN A 72 0.08 -1.50 10.30
N VAL A 73 -0.24 -2.79 10.09
CA VAL A 73 0.12 -3.89 10.98
C VAL A 73 0.79 -5.03 10.21
N VAL A 74 1.43 -5.96 10.94
CA VAL A 74 2.06 -7.17 10.38
C VAL A 74 1.83 -8.41 11.27
N THR A 75 0.86 -8.35 12.18
CA THR A 75 0.57 -9.42 13.15
C THR A 75 -0.92 -9.71 13.22
N THR A 76 -1.27 -10.95 13.54
CA THR A 76 -2.63 -11.40 13.86
C THR A 76 -3.27 -10.52 14.94
N GLU A 77 -2.58 -10.30 16.07
CA GLU A 77 -3.11 -9.50 17.18
C GLU A 77 -3.44 -8.06 16.77
N GLY A 78 -2.52 -7.40 16.04
CA GLY A 78 -2.77 -6.04 15.56
C GLY A 78 -3.93 -5.99 14.59
N THR A 79 -4.09 -7.02 13.75
CA THR A 79 -5.22 -7.13 12.82
C THR A 79 -6.55 -7.22 13.57
N ARG A 80 -6.62 -8.13 14.55
CA ARG A 80 -7.81 -8.30 15.39
C ARG A 80 -8.20 -7.00 16.10
N GLN A 81 -7.25 -6.34 16.77
CA GLN A 81 -7.55 -5.12 17.52
C GLN A 81 -7.99 -3.96 16.63
N LEU A 82 -7.44 -3.80 15.41
CA LEU A 82 -7.93 -2.76 14.49
C LEU A 82 -9.35 -3.05 14.01
N ILE A 83 -9.69 -4.33 13.77
CA ILE A 83 -11.06 -4.73 13.41
C ILE A 83 -12.02 -4.50 14.57
N GLU A 84 -11.65 -4.90 15.79
CA GLU A 84 -12.45 -4.68 17.00
C GLU A 84 -12.69 -3.19 17.28
N ALA A 85 -11.72 -2.33 16.96
CA ALA A 85 -11.88 -0.88 17.05
C ALA A 85 -12.82 -0.28 15.98
N GLY A 86 -13.13 -1.03 14.91
CA GLY A 86 -14.10 -0.64 13.89
C GLY A 86 -13.57 -0.53 12.46
N ALA A 87 -12.37 -1.04 12.17
CA ALA A 87 -11.87 -1.09 10.80
C ALA A 87 -12.59 -2.17 9.96
N ASP A 88 -13.03 -1.80 8.75
CA ASP A 88 -13.60 -2.73 7.77
C ASP A 88 -12.50 -3.49 7.01
N ILE A 89 -11.37 -2.81 6.80
CA ILE A 89 -10.22 -3.32 6.06
C ILE A 89 -8.93 -2.99 6.82
N VAL A 90 -8.05 -3.97 6.98
CA VAL A 90 -6.73 -3.76 7.61
C VAL A 90 -5.63 -3.65 6.56
N LYS A 91 -4.85 -2.57 6.60
CA LYS A 91 -3.68 -2.37 5.73
C LYS A 91 -2.45 -3.05 6.34
N VAL A 92 -1.86 -3.99 5.61
CA VAL A 92 -0.80 -4.89 6.09
C VAL A 92 0.52 -4.58 5.41
N GLY A 93 1.53 -4.23 6.21
CA GLY A 93 2.89 -4.04 5.72
C GLY A 93 3.71 -3.05 6.54
N VAL A 94 4.81 -3.53 7.13
CA VAL A 94 5.79 -2.68 7.84
C VAL A 94 7.18 -2.96 7.28
N GLY A 95 7.77 -1.94 6.66
CA GLY A 95 9.07 -2.00 6.01
C GLY A 95 9.19 -2.69 4.63
N PRO A 96 8.15 -3.10 3.88
CA PRO A 96 8.35 -3.73 2.57
C PRO A 96 8.48 -2.71 1.41
N GLY A 97 8.17 -1.43 1.65
CA GLY A 97 8.13 -0.40 0.60
C GLY A 97 9.51 -0.09 0.01
N ALA A 98 9.56 0.18 -1.30
CA ALA A 98 10.82 0.41 -2.03
C ALA A 98 11.68 1.56 -1.47
N MET A 99 11.04 2.58 -0.90
CA MET A 99 11.71 3.75 -0.32
C MET A 99 11.79 3.71 1.22
N CYS A 100 11.36 2.60 1.84
CA CYS A 100 11.28 2.47 3.28
C CYS A 100 12.58 1.89 3.84
N THR A 101 13.09 2.50 4.92
CA THR A 101 14.29 2.02 5.62
C THR A 101 13.99 1.51 7.03
N THR A 102 12.72 1.51 7.46
CA THR A 102 12.27 1.06 8.81
C THR A 102 12.97 -0.20 9.29
N ARG A 103 12.98 -1.29 8.50
CA ARG A 103 13.64 -2.55 8.90
C ARG A 103 15.12 -2.41 9.17
N MET A 104 15.83 -1.69 8.30
CA MET A 104 17.27 -1.53 8.41
C MET A 104 17.65 -0.58 9.53
N MET A 105 16.82 0.44 9.79
CA MET A 105 17.08 1.45 10.79
C MET A 105 16.64 1.03 12.20
N THR A 106 15.59 0.21 12.32
CA THR A 106 14.96 -0.11 13.62
C THR A 106 14.94 -1.60 13.97
N GLY A 107 15.17 -2.48 13.00
CA GLY A 107 14.94 -3.93 13.14
C GLY A 107 13.46 -4.34 13.12
N VAL A 108 12.52 -3.38 13.06
CA VAL A 108 11.08 -3.66 13.09
C VAL A 108 10.55 -3.92 11.67
N GLY A 109 9.79 -4.99 11.52
CA GLY A 109 9.10 -5.35 10.28
C GLY A 109 8.97 -6.86 10.12
N ARG A 110 8.27 -7.29 9.07
CA ARG A 110 8.02 -8.72 8.81
C ARG A 110 7.97 -9.03 7.32
N PRO A 111 8.56 -10.13 6.82
CA PRO A 111 8.41 -10.53 5.42
C PRO A 111 6.96 -10.44 4.92
N GLN A 112 6.75 -9.70 3.82
CA GLN A 112 5.43 -9.19 3.46
C GLN A 112 4.41 -10.31 3.20
N PHE A 113 4.81 -11.33 2.44
CA PHE A 113 3.92 -12.44 2.12
C PHE A 113 3.42 -13.15 3.39
N SER A 114 4.32 -13.51 4.32
CA SER A 114 3.93 -14.13 5.59
C SER A 114 3.02 -13.23 6.43
N ALA A 115 3.29 -11.92 6.47
CA ALA A 115 2.43 -10.95 7.16
C ALA A 115 1.02 -10.92 6.54
N VAL A 116 0.94 -10.89 5.21
CA VAL A 116 -0.35 -10.91 4.50
C VAL A 116 -1.13 -12.19 4.79
N VAL A 117 -0.49 -13.36 4.73
CA VAL A 117 -1.14 -14.66 5.01
C VAL A 117 -1.78 -14.67 6.40
N GLU A 118 -1.00 -14.37 7.45
CA GLU A 118 -1.49 -14.44 8.83
C GLU A 118 -2.53 -13.36 9.15
N CYS A 119 -2.37 -12.15 8.61
CA CYS A 119 -3.34 -11.08 8.80
C CYS A 119 -4.63 -11.35 8.01
N ALA A 120 -4.55 -11.89 6.80
CA ALA A 120 -5.72 -12.25 5.99
C ALA A 120 -6.54 -13.36 6.63
N GLU A 121 -5.87 -14.38 7.18
CA GLU A 121 -6.53 -15.44 7.95
C GLU A 121 -7.30 -14.89 9.15
N GLU A 122 -6.69 -13.99 9.91
CA GLU A 122 -7.35 -13.37 11.07
C GLU A 122 -8.52 -12.48 10.64
N ALA A 123 -8.33 -11.62 9.64
CA ALA A 123 -9.40 -10.74 9.16
C ALA A 123 -10.62 -11.56 8.67
N ARG A 124 -10.37 -12.68 7.98
CA ARG A 124 -11.44 -13.58 7.50
C ARG A 124 -12.26 -14.18 8.65
N ARG A 125 -11.65 -14.51 9.79
CA ARG A 125 -12.37 -15.01 10.98
C ARG A 125 -13.39 -14.00 11.52
N HIS A 126 -13.14 -12.71 11.28
CA HIS A 126 -14.02 -11.61 11.65
C HIS A 126 -14.93 -11.13 10.50
N GLY A 127 -14.93 -11.82 9.35
CA GLY A 127 -15.68 -11.40 8.17
C GLY A 127 -15.17 -10.09 7.55
N ARG A 128 -13.89 -9.77 7.75
CA ARG A 128 -13.21 -8.55 7.25
C ARG A 128 -12.11 -8.90 6.26
N HIS A 129 -11.51 -7.87 5.68
CA HIS A 129 -10.50 -8.01 4.62
C HIS A 129 -9.17 -7.35 4.98
N VAL A 130 -8.12 -7.72 4.25
CA VAL A 130 -6.83 -7.03 4.32
C VAL A 130 -6.41 -6.48 2.96
N TRP A 131 -5.67 -5.37 2.99
CA TRP A 131 -4.92 -4.85 1.86
C TRP A 131 -3.43 -5.08 2.07
N ALA A 132 -2.75 -5.67 1.09
CA ALA A 132 -1.29 -5.81 1.13
C ALA A 132 -0.63 -4.51 0.66
N ASP A 133 0.16 -3.87 1.51
CA ASP A 133 0.78 -2.56 1.24
C ASP A 133 2.31 -2.64 1.11
N GLY A 134 2.78 -2.40 -0.11
CA GLY A 134 4.21 -2.29 -0.43
C GLY A 134 4.89 -3.61 -0.82
N GLY A 135 6.12 -3.49 -1.34
CA GLY A 135 6.95 -4.62 -1.79
C GLY A 135 6.68 -5.13 -3.21
N VAL A 136 5.73 -4.51 -3.93
CA VAL A 136 5.39 -4.88 -5.32
C VAL A 136 6.41 -4.29 -6.28
N ARG A 137 7.01 -5.17 -7.09
CA ARG A 137 7.94 -4.80 -8.19
C ARG A 137 7.46 -5.33 -9.54
N TRP A 138 6.72 -6.44 -9.52
CA TRP A 138 6.27 -7.14 -10.72
C TRP A 138 4.82 -7.59 -10.58
N PRO A 139 4.10 -7.85 -11.69
CA PRO A 139 2.74 -8.41 -11.65
C PRO A 139 2.60 -9.66 -10.77
N ARG A 140 3.63 -10.53 -10.75
CA ARG A 140 3.64 -11.73 -9.89
C ARG A 140 3.54 -11.39 -8.39
N ASP A 141 4.04 -10.25 -7.96
CA ASP A 141 4.05 -9.88 -6.54
C ASP A 141 2.62 -9.51 -6.10
N VAL A 142 1.81 -8.93 -6.99
CA VAL A 142 0.36 -8.74 -6.79
C VAL A 142 -0.35 -10.08 -6.73
N ALA A 143 -0.05 -10.99 -7.66
CA ALA A 143 -0.63 -12.34 -7.65
C ALA A 143 -0.29 -13.11 -6.36
N LEU A 144 0.95 -13.02 -5.87
CA LEU A 144 1.35 -13.64 -4.60
C LEU A 144 0.62 -13.02 -3.40
N ALA A 145 0.50 -11.70 -3.34
CA ALA A 145 -0.24 -11.05 -2.25
C ALA A 145 -1.73 -11.47 -2.22
N LEU A 146 -2.36 -11.55 -3.41
CA LEU A 146 -3.73 -12.03 -3.52
C LEU A 146 -3.83 -13.52 -3.18
N ALA A 147 -2.92 -14.37 -3.64
CA ALA A 147 -2.86 -15.78 -3.24
C ALA A 147 -2.68 -15.95 -1.72
N GLY A 148 -1.99 -15.02 -1.05
CA GLY A 148 -1.89 -14.94 0.40
C GLY A 148 -3.17 -14.48 1.11
N GLY A 149 -4.26 -14.21 0.39
CA GLY A 149 -5.56 -13.87 0.96
C GLY A 149 -5.84 -12.36 1.08
N ALA A 150 -4.99 -11.49 0.54
CA ALA A 150 -5.33 -10.07 0.42
C ALA A 150 -6.53 -9.87 -0.51
N ALA A 151 -7.38 -8.89 -0.18
CA ALA A 151 -8.49 -8.48 -1.05
C ALA A 151 -8.02 -7.51 -2.14
N SER A 152 -7.07 -6.62 -1.80
CA SER A 152 -6.44 -5.68 -2.73
C SER A 152 -4.97 -5.48 -2.38
N VAL A 153 -4.21 -4.92 -3.32
CA VAL A 153 -2.78 -4.64 -3.16
C VAL A 153 -2.51 -3.17 -3.44
N MET A 154 -1.84 -2.50 -2.51
CA MET A 154 -1.40 -1.11 -2.62
C MET A 154 0.08 -1.07 -3.01
N PHE A 155 0.40 -0.32 -4.06
CA PHE A 155 1.76 -0.11 -4.54
C PHE A 155 1.96 1.31 -5.05
N GLY A 156 3.07 1.94 -4.64
CA GLY A 156 3.38 3.33 -4.99
C GLY A 156 4.49 3.48 -6.02
N SER A 157 5.60 2.75 -5.87
CA SER A 157 6.81 2.96 -6.69
C SER A 157 6.59 2.70 -8.17
N LEU A 158 5.74 1.74 -8.53
CA LEU A 158 5.37 1.48 -9.93
C LEU A 158 4.64 2.69 -10.54
N LEU A 159 3.72 3.31 -9.77
CA LEU A 159 2.90 4.43 -10.25
C LEU A 159 3.64 5.78 -10.19
N ALA A 160 4.74 5.88 -9.47
CA ALA A 160 5.44 7.14 -9.24
C ALA A 160 6.06 7.74 -10.52
N GLY A 161 6.48 6.89 -11.46
CA GLY A 161 7.04 7.27 -12.76
C GLY A 161 6.01 7.34 -13.88
N THR A 162 4.80 7.84 -13.61
CA THR A 162 3.73 8.01 -14.62
C THR A 162 3.42 9.48 -14.85
N TYR A 163 2.73 9.82 -15.93
CA TYR A 163 2.27 11.19 -16.16
C TYR A 163 1.31 11.68 -15.08
N GLU A 164 0.47 10.81 -14.56
CA GLU A 164 -0.60 11.10 -13.59
C GLU A 164 -0.09 11.29 -12.16
N SER A 165 1.13 10.86 -11.85
CA SER A 165 1.69 11.07 -10.51
C SER A 165 1.93 12.55 -10.21
N ALA A 166 1.79 12.94 -8.95
CA ALA A 166 1.72 14.36 -8.56
C ALA A 166 3.01 15.18 -8.74
N ALA A 167 4.17 14.53 -8.88
CA ALA A 167 5.45 15.24 -9.03
C ALA A 167 5.62 15.80 -10.46
N ASP A 168 6.30 16.93 -10.57
CA ASP A 168 6.66 17.54 -11.86
C ASP A 168 7.60 16.63 -12.66
N THR A 169 7.40 16.60 -13.98
CA THR A 169 8.26 15.84 -14.89
C THR A 169 9.55 16.60 -15.16
N LEU A 170 10.69 15.96 -14.87
CA LEU A 170 12.04 16.48 -15.06
C LEU A 170 12.78 15.73 -16.17
N ARG A 171 13.91 16.29 -16.62
CA ARG A 171 14.82 15.67 -17.60
C ARG A 171 16.20 15.48 -17.00
N ASP A 172 16.80 14.32 -17.22
CA ASP A 172 18.20 14.08 -16.89
C ASP A 172 19.14 14.62 -17.99
N PRO A 173 20.47 14.61 -17.78
CA PRO A 173 21.44 15.07 -18.78
C PRO A 173 21.37 14.30 -20.12
N GLU A 174 20.89 13.06 -20.09
CA GLU A 174 20.68 12.20 -21.26
C GLU A 174 19.32 12.42 -21.94
N GLY A 175 18.49 13.33 -21.41
CA GLY A 175 17.19 13.72 -21.95
C GLY A 175 16.01 12.84 -21.52
N LYS A 176 16.23 11.83 -20.66
CA LYS A 176 15.19 10.92 -20.18
C LYS A 176 14.28 11.60 -19.17
N LEU A 177 12.99 11.31 -19.26
CA LEU A 177 11.98 11.84 -18.36
C LEU A 177 12.00 11.08 -17.03
N TYR A 178 11.97 11.81 -15.92
CA TYR A 178 11.81 11.23 -14.60
C TYR A 178 11.00 12.14 -13.68
N LYS A 179 10.48 11.57 -12.60
CA LYS A 179 9.86 12.29 -11.50
C LYS A 179 10.58 11.98 -10.19
N GLU A 180 10.60 12.95 -9.28
CA GLU A 180 11.13 12.73 -7.94
C GLU A 180 10.09 12.04 -7.06
N SER A 181 10.53 11.03 -6.31
CA SER A 181 9.71 10.36 -5.30
C SER A 181 10.49 10.20 -3.99
N PHE A 182 9.77 10.17 -2.87
CA PHE A 182 10.36 10.04 -1.53
C PHE A 182 9.42 9.30 -0.59
N GLY A 183 9.97 8.66 0.44
CA GLY A 183 9.17 8.00 1.46
C GLY A 183 8.48 9.00 2.40
N MET A 184 7.25 8.73 2.83
CA MET A 184 6.52 9.62 3.77
C MET A 184 7.16 9.71 5.17
N ALA A 185 8.07 8.78 5.48
CA ALA A 185 8.90 8.77 6.69
C ALA A 185 10.33 9.33 6.46
N SER A 186 10.61 9.93 5.29
CA SER A 186 11.89 10.60 4.99
C SER A 186 11.99 11.97 5.67
N ASN A 187 13.22 12.47 5.85
CA ASN A 187 13.44 13.82 6.37
C ASN A 187 12.70 14.90 5.54
N ARG A 188 12.66 14.76 4.21
CA ARG A 188 11.89 15.66 3.31
C ARG A 188 10.40 15.70 3.68
N ALA A 189 9.78 14.55 3.87
CA ALA A 189 8.37 14.45 4.22
C ALA A 189 8.08 14.94 5.65
N VAL A 190 8.98 14.64 6.59
CA VAL A 190 8.87 15.13 7.98
C VAL A 190 8.92 16.65 8.01
N LYS A 191 9.92 17.26 7.36
CA LYS A 191 10.07 18.72 7.25
C LYS A 191 8.82 19.41 6.72
N ALA A 192 8.25 18.88 5.62
CA ALA A 192 7.05 19.45 5.02
C ALA A 192 5.84 19.41 5.98
N ARG A 193 5.68 18.34 6.75
CA ARG A 193 4.57 18.18 7.69
C ARG A 193 4.76 18.96 9.00
N THR A 194 6.00 19.21 9.42
CA THR A 194 6.33 19.91 10.68
C THR A 194 6.70 21.37 10.47
N GLY A 195 6.34 21.95 9.31
CA GLY A 195 6.70 23.32 8.91
C GLY A 195 6.24 24.39 9.90
N ASP A 196 5.10 24.16 10.57
CA ASP A 196 4.50 25.10 11.52
C ASP A 196 4.92 24.84 12.98
N GLU A 197 5.74 23.81 13.23
CA GLU A 197 6.19 23.45 14.58
C GLU A 197 7.43 24.25 15.02
N GLY A 198 7.57 24.46 16.33
CA GLY A 198 8.74 25.12 16.92
C GLY A 198 10.05 24.39 16.60
N ALA A 199 11.14 25.16 16.41
CA ALA A 199 12.43 24.65 15.92
C ALA A 199 12.97 23.43 16.69
N LEU A 200 12.82 23.40 18.03
CA LEU A 200 13.28 22.27 18.85
C LEU A 200 12.46 20.99 18.61
N GLN A 201 11.15 21.11 18.42
CA GLN A 201 10.26 19.96 18.16
C GLN A 201 10.52 19.39 16.77
N ARG A 202 10.73 20.27 15.80
CA ARG A 202 11.14 19.93 14.44
C ARG A 202 12.48 19.20 14.42
N ALA A 203 13.50 19.78 15.07
CA ALA A 203 14.83 19.18 15.16
C ALA A 203 14.76 17.76 15.74
N ARG A 204 13.98 17.53 16.81
CA ARG A 204 13.80 16.20 17.40
C ARG A 204 13.19 15.19 16.43
N LYS A 205 12.21 15.59 15.62
CA LYS A 205 11.55 14.71 14.63
C LYS A 205 12.43 14.45 13.40
N GLU A 206 13.39 15.32 13.11
CA GLU A 206 14.34 15.17 12.02
C GLU A 206 15.56 14.29 12.37
N LEU A 207 15.78 13.96 13.64
CA LEU A 207 16.94 13.18 14.10
C LEU A 207 16.99 11.76 13.55
N PHE A 208 15.85 11.20 13.14
CA PHE A 208 15.75 9.81 12.70
C PHE A 208 14.74 9.69 11.56
N GLU A 209 15.16 9.06 10.46
CA GLU A 209 14.33 8.86 9.28
C GLU A 209 14.21 7.38 8.91
N GLU A 210 13.03 7.02 8.43
CA GLU A 210 12.69 5.64 8.06
C GLU A 210 12.28 5.54 6.58
N GLY A 211 12.76 6.49 5.77
CA GLY A 211 12.69 6.42 4.31
C GLY A 211 13.71 7.31 3.61
N ILE A 212 13.98 7.02 2.35
CA ILE A 212 14.89 7.83 1.54
C ILE A 212 14.25 9.14 1.10
N SER A 213 15.03 10.22 1.13
CA SER A 213 14.56 11.58 0.84
C SER A 213 14.48 11.92 -0.65
N THR A 214 15.11 11.13 -1.53
CA THR A 214 15.01 11.26 -2.99
C THR A 214 15.21 9.93 -3.71
N SER A 215 14.40 9.70 -4.74
CA SER A 215 14.55 8.64 -5.74
C SER A 215 14.09 9.19 -7.09
N ARG A 216 14.82 8.85 -8.17
CA ARG A 216 14.42 9.18 -9.54
C ARG A 216 13.59 8.04 -10.09
N MET A 217 12.32 8.31 -10.37
CA MET A 217 11.40 7.38 -11.01
C MET A 217 11.30 7.76 -12.48
N TYR A 218 12.02 7.03 -13.33
CA TYR A 218 11.98 7.25 -14.77
C TYR A 218 10.60 6.88 -15.32
N LEU A 219 10.12 7.69 -16.26
CA LEU A 219 8.94 7.35 -17.05
C LEU A 219 9.36 6.34 -18.11
N ASP A 220 8.55 5.31 -18.30
CA ASP A 220 8.73 4.39 -19.43
C ASP A 220 8.48 5.18 -20.74
N PRO A 221 9.44 5.19 -21.69
CA PRO A 221 9.30 5.97 -22.92
C PRO A 221 8.19 5.46 -23.84
N GLU A 222 7.81 4.19 -23.74
CA GLU A 222 6.74 3.58 -24.55
C GLU A 222 5.41 3.50 -23.80
N ARG A 223 5.46 3.45 -22.45
CA ARG A 223 4.30 3.20 -21.57
C ARG A 223 4.24 4.15 -20.36
N PRO A 224 4.17 5.48 -20.58
CA PRO A 224 4.31 6.46 -19.51
C PRO A 224 3.03 6.68 -18.67
N GLY A 225 1.90 6.07 -19.05
CA GLY A 225 0.61 6.28 -18.38
C GLY A 225 0.35 5.28 -17.26
N VAL A 226 -0.50 5.66 -16.31
CA VAL A 226 -0.99 4.74 -15.26
C VAL A 226 -1.73 3.54 -15.85
N GLU A 227 -2.48 3.76 -16.93
CA GLU A 227 -3.23 2.73 -17.66
C GLU A 227 -2.34 1.60 -18.15
N ASP A 228 -1.15 1.92 -18.66
CA ASP A 228 -0.21 0.92 -19.18
C ASP A 228 0.25 -0.05 -18.08
N ILE A 229 0.45 0.48 -16.88
CA ILE A 229 0.82 -0.29 -15.69
C ILE A 229 -0.37 -1.14 -15.24
N LEU A 230 -1.58 -0.57 -15.20
CA LEU A 230 -2.79 -1.31 -14.82
C LEU A 230 -3.04 -2.48 -15.78
N ASP A 231 -2.96 -2.27 -17.09
CA ASP A 231 -3.12 -3.33 -18.08
C ASP A 231 -2.07 -4.44 -17.90
N GLN A 232 -0.81 -4.10 -17.61
CA GLN A 232 0.25 -5.08 -17.34
C GLN A 232 -0.02 -5.90 -16.06
N ILE A 233 -0.42 -5.23 -14.98
CA ILE A 233 -0.75 -5.88 -13.70
C ILE A 233 -1.96 -6.81 -13.87
N VAL A 234 -3.04 -6.33 -14.50
CA VAL A 234 -4.26 -7.10 -14.74
C VAL A 234 -3.99 -8.31 -15.64
N ALA A 235 -3.22 -8.14 -16.71
CA ALA A 235 -2.82 -9.24 -17.58
C ALA A 235 -1.99 -10.31 -16.84
N GLY A 236 -1.00 -9.87 -16.05
CA GLY A 236 -0.18 -10.77 -15.25
C GLY A 236 -0.98 -11.54 -14.19
N LEU A 237 -1.92 -10.86 -13.51
CA LEU A 237 -2.82 -11.50 -12.54
C LEU A 237 -3.73 -12.52 -13.21
N ARG A 238 -4.35 -12.19 -14.35
CA ARG A 238 -5.21 -13.14 -15.09
C ARG A 238 -4.44 -14.36 -15.57
N SER A 239 -3.17 -14.18 -15.98
CA SER A 239 -2.29 -15.29 -16.30
C SER A 239 -2.06 -16.19 -15.09
N ALA A 240 -1.74 -15.62 -13.92
CA ALA A 240 -1.60 -16.38 -12.67
C ALA A 240 -2.89 -17.13 -12.28
N CYS A 241 -4.06 -16.49 -12.40
CA CYS A 241 -5.35 -17.14 -12.17
C CYS A 241 -5.58 -18.32 -13.13
N THR A 242 -5.19 -18.19 -14.39
CA THR A 242 -5.28 -19.29 -15.38
C THR A 242 -4.43 -20.48 -14.96
N TYR A 243 -3.19 -20.26 -14.53
CA TYR A 243 -2.31 -21.33 -14.02
C TYR A 243 -2.84 -22.00 -12.75
N ALA A 244 -3.50 -21.23 -11.87
CA ALA A 244 -4.17 -21.76 -10.67
C ALA A 244 -5.55 -22.38 -10.96
N GLY A 245 -6.03 -22.29 -12.21
CA GLY A 245 -7.37 -22.74 -12.59
C GLY A 245 -8.49 -21.96 -11.89
N ALA A 246 -8.34 -20.66 -11.65
CA ALA A 246 -9.30 -19.81 -10.97
C ALA A 246 -9.98 -18.81 -11.93
N ALA A 247 -11.31 -18.72 -11.88
CA ALA A 247 -12.08 -17.77 -12.70
C ALA A 247 -12.31 -16.42 -12.01
N ASP A 248 -12.14 -16.37 -10.69
CA ASP A 248 -12.32 -15.18 -9.85
C ASP A 248 -11.34 -15.21 -8.66
N LEU A 249 -11.33 -14.15 -7.86
CA LEU A 249 -10.41 -14.03 -6.73
C LEU A 249 -10.75 -14.99 -5.56
N VAL A 250 -12.02 -15.39 -5.42
CA VAL A 250 -12.42 -16.34 -4.38
C VAL A 250 -11.82 -17.71 -4.70
N GLN A 251 -11.99 -18.18 -5.93
CA GLN A 251 -11.36 -19.40 -6.42
C GLN A 251 -9.84 -19.29 -6.37
N PHE A 252 -9.26 -18.12 -6.65
CA PHE A 252 -7.82 -17.94 -6.59
C PHE A 252 -7.28 -18.07 -5.16
N HIS A 253 -7.97 -17.51 -4.16
CA HIS A 253 -7.63 -17.69 -2.75
C HIS A 253 -7.70 -19.17 -2.32
N GLU A 254 -8.66 -19.92 -2.84
CA GLU A 254 -8.85 -21.34 -2.48
C GLU A 254 -7.91 -22.31 -3.21
N ARG A 255 -7.59 -22.03 -4.48
CA ARG A 255 -6.89 -22.97 -5.37
C ARG A 255 -5.40 -22.69 -5.49
N ALA A 256 -4.95 -21.46 -5.27
CA ALA A 256 -3.54 -21.12 -5.40
C ALA A 256 -2.72 -21.90 -4.36
N VAL A 257 -1.69 -22.62 -4.83
CA VAL A 257 -0.72 -23.31 -3.98
C VAL A 257 0.59 -22.55 -4.04
N VAL A 258 1.05 -22.06 -2.90
CA VAL A 258 2.31 -21.31 -2.80
C VAL A 258 3.37 -22.20 -2.14
N GLY A 259 4.53 -22.32 -2.80
CA GLY A 259 5.71 -23.01 -2.28
C GLY A 259 6.80 -22.04 -1.84
N VAL A 260 7.65 -22.49 -0.93
CA VAL A 260 8.88 -21.77 -0.56
C VAL A 260 9.95 -22.05 -1.60
N GLN A 261 10.61 -21.00 -2.08
CA GLN A 261 11.73 -21.11 -3.01
C GLN A 261 13.04 -20.69 -2.33
N SER A 262 14.11 -21.42 -2.62
CA SER A 262 15.47 -20.97 -2.33
C SER A 262 15.88 -19.87 -3.31
N HIS A 263 17.04 -19.25 -3.08
CA HIS A 263 17.58 -18.28 -4.04
C HIS A 263 17.81 -18.91 -5.42
N ALA A 264 18.32 -20.14 -5.47
CA ALA A 264 18.51 -20.87 -6.72
C ALA A 264 17.18 -21.13 -7.46
N GLY A 265 16.11 -21.48 -6.75
CA GLY A 265 14.79 -21.66 -7.36
C GLY A 265 14.19 -20.34 -7.89
N TYR A 266 14.49 -19.23 -7.23
CA TYR A 266 14.11 -17.91 -7.74
C TYR A 266 14.90 -17.52 -9.00
N ASP A 267 16.20 -17.83 -9.03
CA ASP A 267 17.04 -17.56 -10.20
C ASP A 267 16.73 -18.47 -11.38
N GLU A 268 16.31 -19.73 -11.14
CA GLU A 268 15.81 -20.64 -12.18
C GLU A 268 14.64 -20.03 -12.96
N GLY A 269 13.75 -19.29 -12.29
CA GLY A 269 12.61 -18.63 -12.92
C GLY A 269 12.95 -17.32 -13.65
N ARG A 270 14.19 -16.83 -13.57
CA ARG A 270 14.60 -15.58 -14.24
C ARG A 270 15.00 -15.87 -15.70
N PRO A 271 14.71 -14.93 -16.63
CA PRO A 271 15.17 -15.08 -18.00
C PRO A 271 16.71 -15.04 -18.07
N LEU A 272 17.29 -15.91 -18.89
CA LEU A 272 18.71 -15.90 -19.23
C LEU A 272 18.93 -15.04 -20.48
N VAL A 273 19.79 -14.03 -20.38
CA VAL A 273 20.08 -13.10 -21.49
C VAL A 273 21.03 -13.73 -22.51
N THR A 274 21.83 -14.70 -22.08
CA THR A 274 22.74 -15.50 -22.92
C THR A 274 22.41 -16.97 -22.71
N SER A 275 22.12 -17.68 -23.80
CA SER A 275 21.93 -19.13 -23.81
C SER A 275 23.28 -19.86 -23.68
N TRP A 276 23.24 -21.15 -23.39
CA TRP A 276 24.40 -22.04 -23.21
C TRP A 276 25.18 -22.28 -24.51
#